data_AF-A0A6J6AGG9-F1
#
_entry.id   AF-A0A6J6AGG9-F1
#
_cell.length_a   1.000
_cell.length_b   1.000
_cell.length_c   1.000
_cell.angle_alpha   90.00
_cell.angle_beta   90.00
_cell.angle_gamma   90.00
#
_symmetry.space_group_name_H-M   'P 1'
#
loop_
_entity.id
_entity.type
_entity.pdbx_description
1 polymer ?
#
loop_
_entity_poly.entity_id
_entity_poly.type
_entity_poly.pdbx_seq_one_letter_code
_entity_poly.pdbx_strand_id
1 'polypeptide(L)'
;MGCWGPEASAHTTALLPPGTDVYIVRDAEARDKYKRLLAYVYRSADNLFVNYELVAGGWGVPLSIAPNTAFETDFAAAAYSAQQADLGLWGHCRG
;
A
#
# COMPACT_ATOMS: atom_id res chain seq x y z
N MET A 1 -3.37 -5.33 -17.67
CA MET A 1 -2.93 -4.59 -16.46
C MET A 1 -3.93 -3.48 -16.24
N GLY A 2 -4.25 -3.16 -14.98
CA GLY A 2 -5.09 -1.99 -14.69
C GLY A 2 -4.37 -0.69 -15.05
N CYS A 3 -5.13 0.39 -15.21
CA CYS A 3 -4.57 1.73 -15.34
C CYS A 3 -3.67 2.06 -14.12
N TRP A 4 -2.56 2.76 -14.36
CA TRP A 4 -1.53 3.12 -13.36
C TRP A 4 -0.77 1.96 -12.69
N GLY A 5 -1.02 0.72 -13.13
CA GLY A 5 -0.35 -0.47 -12.60
C GLY A 5 1.17 -0.49 -12.81
N PRO A 6 1.67 -0.20 -14.03
CA PRO A 6 3.12 -0.11 -14.27
C PRO A 6 3.80 0.96 -13.41
N GLU A 7 3.18 2.13 -13.27
CA GLU A 7 3.68 3.26 -12.51
C GLU A 7 3.72 2.95 -11.00
N ALA A 8 2.66 2.34 -10.46
CA ALA A 8 2.64 1.88 -9.07
C ALA A 8 3.71 0.81 -8.79
N SER A 9 3.94 -0.10 -9.75
CA SER A 9 4.98 -1.13 -9.64
C SER A 9 6.39 -0.51 -9.65
N ALA A 10 6.62 0.46 -10.54
CA ALA A 10 7.86 1.20 -10.63
C ALA A 10 8.12 2.03 -9.35
N HIS A 11 7.10 2.72 -8.83
CA HIS A 11 7.20 3.47 -7.58
C HIS A 11 7.55 2.57 -6.40
N THR A 12 6.86 1.44 -6.24
CA THR A 12 7.17 0.47 -5.17
C THR A 12 8.60 -0.06 -5.29
N THR A 13 9.09 -0.29 -6.51
CA THR A 13 10.47 -0.73 -6.77
C THR A 13 11.49 0.35 -6.40
N ALA A 14 11.20 1.61 -6.70
CA ALA A 14 12.04 2.74 -6.31
C ALA A 14 12.04 2.99 -4.79
N LEU A 15 10.90 2.71 -4.14
CA LEU A 15 10.73 2.86 -2.70
C LEU A 15 11.43 1.75 -1.90
N LEU A 16 11.43 0.53 -2.45
CA LEU A 16 12.02 -0.67 -1.88
C LEU A 16 12.93 -1.37 -2.90
N PRO A 17 14.07 -0.76 -3.27
CA PRO A 17 15.02 -1.42 -4.17
C PRO A 17 15.49 -2.76 -3.57
N PRO A 18 15.87 -3.75 -4.40
CA PRO A 18 16.39 -5.02 -3.91
C PRO A 18 17.55 -4.83 -2.93
N GLY A 19 17.48 -5.53 -1.79
CA GLY A 19 18.43 -5.35 -0.68
C GLY A 19 17.99 -4.32 0.37
N THR A 20 16.83 -3.68 0.22
CA THR A 20 16.27 -2.82 1.27
C THR A 20 15.88 -3.63 2.50
N ASP A 21 16.43 -3.27 3.65
CA ASP A 21 16.04 -3.85 4.93
C ASP A 21 14.63 -3.38 5.32
N VAL A 22 13.76 -4.34 5.60
CA VAL A 22 12.39 -4.10 6.06
C VAL A 22 12.10 -4.93 7.29
N TYR A 23 11.25 -4.39 8.16
CA TYR A 23 10.56 -5.19 9.16
C TYR A 23 9.07 -5.25 8.81
N ILE A 24 8.44 -6.33 9.26
CA ILE A 24 7.04 -6.60 8.97
C ILE A 24 6.23 -6.73 10.24
N VAL A 25 5.03 -6.18 10.22
CA VAL A 25 4.03 -6.32 11.28
C VAL A 25 2.88 -7.15 10.72
N ARG A 26 2.47 -8.17 11.48
CA ARG A 26 1.33 -9.03 11.14
C ARG A 26 0.10 -8.59 11.90
N ASP A 27 -1.06 -8.86 11.32
CA ASP A 27 -2.35 -8.76 11.98
C ASP A 27 -2.84 -10.16 12.41
N ALA A 28 -4.12 -10.29 12.77
CA ALA A 28 -4.74 -11.52 13.27
C ALA A 28 -4.47 -12.76 12.41
N GLU A 29 -4.58 -12.63 11.07
CA GLU A 29 -4.28 -13.69 10.12
C GLU A 29 -3.01 -13.37 9.31
N ALA A 30 -2.00 -14.22 9.48
CA ALA A 30 -0.71 -14.02 8.82
C ALA A 30 -0.67 -14.47 7.35
N ARG A 31 -1.61 -15.30 6.88
CA ARG A 31 -1.56 -15.86 5.52
C ARG A 31 -2.94 -15.99 4.90
N ASP A 32 -3.00 -15.79 3.60
CA ASP A 32 -4.22 -16.03 2.82
C ASP A 32 -4.34 -17.50 2.36
N LYS A 33 -5.45 -17.82 1.69
CA LYS A 33 -5.73 -19.14 1.10
C LYS A 33 -4.70 -19.61 0.07
N TYR A 34 -3.91 -18.69 -0.50
CA TYR A 34 -2.83 -18.97 -1.44
C TYR A 34 -1.47 -19.10 -0.73
N LYS A 35 -1.46 -19.11 0.62
CA LYS A 35 -0.28 -19.17 1.48
C LYS A 35 0.64 -17.95 1.37
N ARG A 36 0.19 -16.84 0.77
CA ARG A 36 0.97 -15.59 0.76
C ARG A 36 0.98 -14.99 2.16
N LEU A 37 2.11 -14.40 2.54
CA LEU A 37 2.24 -13.69 3.80
C LEU A 37 1.49 -12.35 3.71
N LEU A 38 0.56 -12.11 4.64
CA LEU A 38 -0.11 -10.83 4.82
C LEU A 38 0.64 -10.06 5.89
N ALA A 39 1.14 -8.88 5.53
CA ALA A 39 1.91 -8.04 6.44
C ALA A 39 1.88 -6.56 6.05
N TYR A 40 2.05 -5.72 7.07
CA TYR A 40 2.40 -4.32 6.96
C TYR A 40 3.92 -4.19 6.90
N VAL A 41 4.42 -3.47 5.91
CA VAL A 41 5.85 -3.36 5.64
C VAL A 41 6.36 -2.00 6.10
N TYR A 42 7.46 -2.00 6.83
CA TYR A 42 8.17 -0.80 7.23
C TYR A 42 9.60 -0.85 6.71
N ARG A 43 10.04 0.24 6.08
CA ARG A 43 11.43 0.40 5.66
C ARG A 43 12.28 0.73 6.87
N SER A 44 13.30 -0.08 7.14
CA SER A 44 14.06 -0.01 8.39
C SER A 44 14.94 1.23 8.49
N ALA A 45 15.35 1.80 7.34
CA ALA A 45 16.25 2.95 7.30
C ALA A 45 15.64 4.22 7.93
N ASP A 46 14.32 4.39 7.81
CA ASP A 46 13.60 5.61 8.20
C ASP A 46 12.26 5.34 8.90
N ASN A 47 11.94 4.08 9.20
CA ASN A 47 10.65 3.62 9.72
C ASN A 47 9.46 4.05 8.83
N LEU A 48 9.68 4.21 7.52
CA LEU A 48 8.59 4.54 6.60
C LEU A 48 7.57 3.40 6.54
N PHE A 49 6.31 3.71 6.87
CA PHE A 49 5.20 2.77 6.68
C PHE A 49 4.82 2.70 5.19
N VAL A 50 5.34 1.69 4.51
CA VAL A 50 5.26 1.54 3.04
C VAL A 50 3.81 1.46 2.57
N ASN A 51 2.98 0.63 3.20
CA ASN A 51 1.58 0.47 2.79
C ASN A 51 0.82 1.80 2.85
N TYR A 52 1.05 2.60 3.88
CA TYR A 52 0.41 3.91 4.03
C TYR A 52 0.90 4.89 2.96
N GLU A 53 2.21 4.95 2.70
CA GLU A 53 2.79 5.81 1.66
C GLU A 53 2.16 5.52 0.28
N LEU A 54 2.04 4.24 -0.07
CA LEU A 54 1.46 3.83 -1.35
C LEU A 54 0.01 4.32 -1.48
N VAL A 55 -0.80 4.17 -0.43
CA VAL A 55 -2.20 4.61 -0.44
C VAL A 55 -2.30 6.14 -0.47
N ALA A 56 -1.52 6.83 0.36
CA ALA A 56 -1.52 8.29 0.43
C ALA A 56 -1.03 8.96 -0.86
N GLY A 57 -0.14 8.30 -1.61
CA GLY A 57 0.31 8.75 -2.93
C GLY A 57 -0.62 8.38 -4.09
N GLY A 58 -1.73 7.67 -3.84
CA GLY A 58 -2.64 7.22 -4.89
C GLY A 58 -2.08 6.10 -5.77
N TRP A 59 -1.14 5.29 -5.25
CA TRP A 59 -0.54 4.16 -5.95
C TRP A 59 -1.36 2.87 -5.83
N GLY A 60 -2.41 2.88 -5.01
CA GLY A 60 -3.33 1.77 -4.87
C GLY A 60 -4.60 2.17 -4.11
N VAL A 61 -5.62 1.32 -4.22
CA VAL A 61 -6.88 1.46 -3.47
C VAL A 61 -6.82 0.49 -2.29
N PRO A 62 -7.14 0.92 -1.06
CA PRO A 62 -7.11 0.03 0.09
C PRO A 62 -8.21 -1.03 -0.01
N LEU A 63 -7.89 -2.24 0.46
CA LEU A 63 -8.82 -3.36 0.56
C LEU A 63 -8.77 -3.91 1.99
N SER A 64 -9.82 -3.65 2.76
CA SER A 64 -9.95 -4.12 4.15
C SER A 64 -10.76 -5.42 4.17
N ILE A 65 -10.18 -6.49 4.73
CA ILE A 65 -10.81 -7.80 4.85
C ILE A 65 -10.61 -8.29 6.29
N ALA A 66 -11.72 -8.48 7.00
CA ALA A 66 -11.69 -9.07 8.35
C ALA A 66 -11.06 -10.47 8.33
N PRO A 67 -10.28 -10.84 9.37
CA PRO A 67 -10.05 -10.09 10.60
C PRO A 67 -8.90 -9.07 10.54
N ASN A 68 -8.24 -8.89 9.39
CA ASN A 68 -7.08 -8.02 9.25
C ASN A 68 -7.48 -6.57 8.94
N THR A 69 -7.88 -5.82 9.96
CA THR A 69 -8.38 -4.44 9.82
C THR A 69 -7.65 -3.42 10.69
N ALA A 70 -6.46 -3.75 11.23
CA ALA A 70 -5.73 -2.88 12.17
C ALA A 70 -5.51 -1.44 11.69
N PHE A 71 -5.34 -1.21 10.38
CA PHE A 71 -5.12 0.12 9.77
C PHE A 71 -6.22 0.52 8.76
N GLU A 72 -7.40 -0.11 8.83
CA GLU A 72 -8.50 0.16 7.89
C GLU A 72 -8.87 1.65 7.84
N THR A 73 -9.05 2.27 9.01
CA THR A 73 -9.42 3.69 9.12
C THR A 73 -8.34 4.61 8.56
N ASP A 74 -7.07 4.33 8.86
CA ASP A 74 -5.94 5.14 8.39
C ASP A 74 -5.81 5.10 6.87
N PHE A 75 -5.94 3.90 6.29
CA PHE A 75 -5.89 3.74 4.84
C PHE A 75 -7.11 4.34 4.14
N ALA A 76 -8.31 4.21 4.71
CA ALA A 76 -9.50 4.85 4.16
C ALA A 76 -9.34 6.38 4.13
N ALA A 77 -8.83 6.98 5.20
CA ALA A 77 -8.55 8.41 5.27
C ALA A 77 -7.47 8.84 4.26
N ALA A 78 -6.37 8.10 4.16
CA ALA A 78 -5.30 8.38 3.21
C ALA A 78 -5.78 8.30 1.75
N ALA A 79 -6.57 7.27 1.40
CA ALA A 79 -7.14 7.12 0.08
C ALA A 79 -8.09 8.27 -0.27
N TYR A 80 -8.93 8.67 0.70
CA TYR A 80 -9.83 9.82 0.53
C TYR A 80 -9.04 11.12 0.26
N SER A 81 -7.98 11.39 1.02
CA SER A 81 -7.12 12.56 0.78
C SER A 81 -6.43 12.50 -0.59
N ALA A 82 -5.90 11.33 -0.99
CA ALA A 82 -5.28 11.14 -2.30
C ALA A 82 -6.27 11.39 -3.45
N GLN A 83 -7.51 10.94 -3.28
CA GLN A 83 -8.58 11.14 -4.25
C GLN A 83 -8.96 12.61 -4.40
N GLN A 84 -9.09 13.34 -3.28
CA GLN A 84 -9.42 14.77 -3.29
C GLN A 84 -8.31 15.63 -3.90
N ALA A 85 -7.07 15.16 -3.86
CA ALA A 85 -5.89 15.83 -4.41
C ALA A 85 -5.51 15.32 -5.82
N ASP A 86 -6.33 14.47 -6.45
CA ASP A 86 -6.08 13.90 -7.79
C ASP A 86 -4.73 13.20 -7.93
N LEU A 87 -4.24 12.55 -6.86
CA LEU A 87 -2.95 11.89 -6.84
C LEU A 87 -2.99 10.53 -7.53
N GLY A 88 -1.89 10.19 -8.21
CA GLY A 88 -1.68 8.88 -8.81
C GLY A 88 -2.87 8.40 -9.65
N LEU A 89 -3.38 7.20 -9.35
CA LEU A 89 -4.49 6.61 -10.08
C LEU A 89 -5.75 7.50 -10.09
N TRP A 90 -5.97 8.33 -9.07
CA TRP A 90 -7.17 9.16 -8.96
C TRP A 90 -7.19 10.31 -9.98
N GLY A 91 -6.01 10.82 -10.37
CA GLY A 91 -5.87 11.81 -11.43
C GLY A 91 -5.68 11.19 -12.82
N HIS A 92 -5.07 10.01 -12.89
CA HIS A 92 -4.65 9.40 -14.16
C HIS A 92 -5.60 8.35 -14.74
N CYS A 93 -6.47 7.74 -13.92
CA CYS A 93 -7.33 6.63 -14.33
C CYS A 93 -8.81 6.98 -14.42
N ARG A 94 -9.14 8.27 -14.51
CA ARG A 94 -10.52 8.71 -14.76
C ARG A 94 -10.96 8.30 -16.17
N GLY A 95 -11.67 7.18 -16.26
CA GLY A 95 -12.26 6.62 -17.48
C GLY A 95 -13.19 5.48 -17.15
#